data_AF-A0A4Q3FXM4-F1
#
_entry.id   AF-A0A4Q3FXM4-F1
#
_cell.length_a   1.000
_cell.length_b   1.000
_cell.length_c   1.000
_cell.angle_alpha   90.00
_cell.angle_beta   90.00
_cell.angle_gamma   90.00
#
_symmetry.space_group_name_H-M   'P 1'
#
loop_
_entity.id
_entity.type
_entity.pdbx_description
1 polymer ?
#
loop_
_entity_poly.entity_id
_entity_poly.type
_entity_poly.pdbx_seq_one_letter_code
_entity_poly.pdbx_strand_id
1 'polypeptide(L)'
;MAKVKVRYRGDESFPYLLGTDYVLSSSSKDRFVFEMTDGGGAITRVVAEGEGFVVKNGILTKGVISGIELQDDKQKPLAELSALKIDAAEFHATLIDSGIHPLVDLMFAGNDKISSSAFNTSIYSGAGNDVVRFAGRGYVEFIDGQGNDRYIGSALNDEIDNTV
;
A
#
# COMPACT_ATOMS: atom_id res chain seq x y z
N MET A 1 12.03 14.54 11.36
CA MET A 1 11.19 13.87 10.34
C MET A 1 9.72 14.10 10.71
N ALA A 2 8.88 14.45 9.73
CA ALA A 2 7.42 14.49 9.96
C ALA A 2 6.92 13.05 10.13
N LYS A 3 6.03 12.80 11.10
CA LYS A 3 5.43 11.48 11.29
C LYS A 3 4.37 11.29 10.20
N VAL A 4 4.62 10.37 9.26
CA VAL A 4 3.61 9.90 8.32
C VAL A 4 2.49 9.24 9.11
N LYS A 5 1.24 9.56 8.80
CA LYS A 5 0.08 8.94 9.44
C LYS A 5 -0.51 7.92 8.47
N VAL A 6 -0.57 6.67 8.93
CA VAL A 6 -1.10 5.54 8.15
C VAL A 6 -2.39 5.05 8.82
N ARG A 7 -3.42 4.80 8.01
CA ARG A 7 -4.65 4.14 8.44
C ARG A 7 -5.02 3.06 7.43
N TYR A 8 -4.82 1.80 7.80
CA TYR A 8 -5.35 0.67 7.05
C TYR A 8 -6.82 0.40 7.44
N ARG A 9 -7.65 0.08 6.46
CA ARG A 9 -9.10 -0.14 6.58
C ARG A 9 -9.57 -1.43 5.90
N GLY A 10 -8.67 -2.19 5.27
CA GLY A 10 -8.99 -3.43 4.57
C GLY A 10 -9.20 -4.63 5.49
N ASP A 11 -10.05 -5.54 5.04
CA ASP A 11 -10.28 -6.90 5.55
C ASP A 11 -9.65 -7.99 4.64
N GLU A 12 -9.01 -7.56 3.54
CA GLU A 12 -8.46 -8.39 2.47
C GLU A 12 -6.95 -8.11 2.25
N SER A 13 -6.22 -9.11 1.77
CA SER A 13 -4.79 -9.04 1.43
C SER A 13 -4.45 -7.82 0.57
N PHE A 14 -3.30 -7.18 0.80
CA PHE A 14 -2.80 -6.17 -0.14
C PHE A 14 -2.43 -6.85 -1.46
N PRO A 15 -2.98 -6.43 -2.60
CA PRO A 15 -2.56 -6.97 -3.88
C PRO A 15 -1.11 -6.53 -4.17
N TYR A 16 -0.22 -7.49 -4.43
CA TYR A 16 1.12 -7.25 -4.96
C TYR A 16 0.98 -6.80 -6.42
N LEU A 17 0.86 -5.50 -6.65
CA LEU A 17 0.73 -4.94 -7.99
C LEU A 17 2.09 -4.48 -8.52
N LEU A 18 2.66 -5.28 -9.42
CA LEU A 18 3.71 -4.82 -10.33
C LEU A 18 3.06 -3.91 -11.38
N GLY A 19 3.48 -2.64 -11.42
CA GLY A 19 2.89 -1.62 -12.27
C GLY A 19 3.20 -1.85 -13.75
N THR A 20 2.44 -2.69 -14.44
CA THR A 20 2.61 -2.87 -15.89
C THR A 20 1.53 -2.17 -16.71
N ASP A 21 0.34 -1.92 -16.15
CA ASP A 21 -0.73 -1.16 -16.81
C ASP A 21 -1.43 -0.23 -15.82
N TYR A 22 -1.34 1.09 -16.07
CA TYR A 22 -2.08 2.10 -15.29
C TYR A 22 -2.79 3.10 -16.19
N VAL A 23 -3.94 3.57 -15.73
CA VAL A 23 -4.66 4.70 -16.31
C VAL A 23 -4.58 5.86 -15.33
N LEU A 24 -3.91 6.95 -15.74
CA LEU A 24 -3.97 8.20 -15.00
C LEU A 24 -5.24 8.96 -15.39
N SER A 25 -6.13 9.13 -14.44
CA SER A 25 -7.27 10.03 -14.56
C SER A 25 -7.12 11.21 -13.58
N SER A 26 -7.33 12.42 -14.09
CA SER A 26 -7.45 13.60 -13.23
C SER A 26 -8.90 13.72 -12.78
N SER A 27 -9.12 13.79 -11.47
CA SER A 27 -10.46 14.05 -10.93
C SER A 27 -10.65 15.54 -10.60
N SER A 28 -9.55 16.26 -10.32
CA SER A 28 -9.52 17.71 -10.08
C SER A 28 -8.07 18.24 -10.10
N LYS A 29 -7.89 19.54 -9.83
CA LYS A 29 -6.57 20.20 -9.79
C LYS A 29 -5.69 19.75 -8.62
N ASP A 30 -6.30 19.16 -7.61
CA ASP A 30 -5.76 18.80 -6.30
C ASP A 30 -5.86 17.28 -6.05
N ARG A 31 -6.37 16.51 -7.02
CA ARG A 31 -6.55 15.07 -6.88
C ARG A 31 -6.41 14.31 -8.19
N PHE A 32 -5.51 13.32 -8.19
CA PHE A 32 -5.26 12.41 -9.30
C PHE A 32 -5.50 10.97 -8.88
N VAL A 33 -5.95 10.14 -9.82
CA VAL A 33 -6.24 8.74 -9.59
C VAL A 33 -5.46 7.92 -10.60
N PHE A 34 -4.67 6.99 -10.10
CA PHE A 34 -4.02 5.95 -10.89
C PHE A 34 -4.83 4.68 -10.70
N GLU A 35 -5.49 4.22 -11.76
CA GLU A 35 -6.11 2.89 -11.75
C GLU A 35 -5.07 1.89 -12.25
N MET A 36 -4.66 0.97 -11.40
CA MET A 36 -3.64 -0.05 -11.69
C MET A 36 -4.32 -1.41 -11.77
N THR A 37 -4.05 -2.17 -12.82
CA THR A 37 -4.59 -3.54 -12.98
C THR A 37 -3.45 -4.54 -12.78
N ASP A 38 -3.66 -5.62 -12.02
CA ASP A 38 -2.80 -6.79 -12.21
C ASP A 38 -3.15 -7.51 -13.52
N GLY A 39 -2.20 -8.30 -14.05
CA GLY A 39 -2.46 -9.16 -15.20
C GLY A 39 -3.59 -10.18 -14.99
N GLY A 40 -4.17 -10.29 -13.79
CA GLY A 40 -5.34 -11.10 -13.44
C GLY A 40 -6.67 -10.33 -13.42
N GLY A 41 -6.67 -9.00 -13.62
CA GLY A 41 -7.86 -8.15 -13.68
C GLY A 41 -8.25 -7.47 -12.36
N ALA A 42 -7.51 -7.64 -11.26
CA ALA A 42 -7.76 -6.92 -10.02
C ALA A 42 -7.33 -5.46 -10.17
N ILE A 43 -8.20 -4.52 -9.78
CA ILE A 43 -7.95 -3.08 -9.89
C ILE A 43 -7.68 -2.52 -8.51
N THR A 44 -6.54 -1.86 -8.35
CA THR A 44 -6.31 -0.95 -7.20
C THR A 44 -6.25 0.47 -7.71
N ARG A 45 -6.93 1.37 -7.00
CA ARG A 45 -6.84 2.81 -7.26
C ARG A 45 -5.89 3.44 -6.26
N VAL A 46 -4.91 4.17 -6.77
CA VAL A 46 -4.06 5.05 -5.98
C VAL A 46 -4.55 6.48 -6.19
N VAL A 47 -5.20 7.02 -5.17
CA VAL A 47 -5.72 8.39 -5.16
C VAL A 47 -4.68 9.27 -4.48
N ALA A 48 -4.01 10.13 -5.25
CA ALA A 48 -3.07 11.10 -4.73
C ALA A 48 -3.74 12.47 -4.56
N GLU A 49 -3.63 13.04 -3.36
CA GLU A 49 -4.14 14.37 -3.00
C GLU A 49 -3.00 15.33 -2.66
N GLY A 50 -3.14 16.58 -3.10
CA GLY A 50 -2.08 17.56 -2.92
C GLY A 50 -2.31 18.86 -3.68
N GLU A 51 -1.23 19.59 -3.93
CA GLU A 51 -1.28 20.92 -4.50
C GLU A 51 -0.24 21.14 -5.60
N GLY A 52 -0.55 22.09 -6.50
CA GLY A 52 0.38 22.52 -7.55
C GLY A 52 0.61 21.47 -8.64
N PHE A 53 -0.32 20.52 -8.81
CA PHE A 53 -0.17 19.44 -9.78
C PHE A 53 -0.15 19.92 -11.23
N VAL A 54 0.78 19.38 -12.02
CA VAL A 54 0.86 19.61 -13.47
C VAL A 54 1.00 18.29 -14.19
N VAL A 55 0.03 17.95 -15.03
CA VAL A 55 0.09 16.78 -15.91
C VAL A 55 0.47 17.20 -17.33
N LYS A 56 1.45 16.53 -17.92
CA LYS A 56 1.83 16.68 -19.32
C LYS A 56 1.88 15.31 -19.97
N ASN A 57 1.13 15.12 -21.05
CA ASN A 57 1.10 13.87 -21.80
C ASN A 57 0.80 12.63 -20.92
N GLY A 58 -0.12 12.77 -19.96
CA GLY A 58 -0.46 11.68 -19.03
C GLY A 58 0.57 11.43 -17.92
N ILE A 59 1.62 12.25 -17.83
CA ILE A 59 2.64 12.16 -16.78
C ILE A 59 2.43 13.28 -15.77
N LEU A 60 2.43 12.95 -14.48
CA LEU A 60 2.42 13.93 -13.39
C LEU A 60 3.85 14.47 -13.22
N THR A 61 4.05 15.75 -13.56
CA THR A 61 5.39 16.34 -13.72
C THR A 61 5.76 17.38 -12.67
N LYS A 62 4.78 17.85 -11.90
CA LYS A 62 4.98 18.80 -10.78
C LYS A 62 3.88 18.64 -9.76
N GLY A 63 4.15 19.15 -8.56
CA GLY A 63 3.22 19.29 -7.44
C GLY A 63 3.77 18.62 -6.19
N VAL A 64 3.04 18.76 -5.09
CA VAL A 64 3.37 18.12 -3.82
C VAL A 64 2.21 17.25 -3.41
N ILE A 65 2.48 15.96 -3.20
CA ILE A 65 1.52 15.01 -2.67
C ILE A 65 1.57 15.08 -1.14
N SER A 66 0.40 15.30 -0.56
CA SER A 66 0.20 15.45 0.89
C SER A 66 -0.62 14.31 1.50
N GLY A 67 -1.36 13.58 0.67
CA GLY A 67 -2.10 12.39 1.05
C GLY A 67 -2.21 11.39 -0.10
N ILE A 68 -2.32 10.11 0.26
CA ILE A 68 -2.54 9.00 -0.67
C ILE A 68 -3.62 8.11 -0.07
N GLU A 69 -4.63 7.75 -0.85
CA GLU A 69 -5.62 6.74 -0.49
C GLU A 69 -5.54 5.57 -1.48
N LEU A 70 -5.39 4.36 -0.97
CA LEU A 70 -5.51 3.12 -1.74
C LEU A 70 -6.96 2.66 -1.68
N GLN A 71 -7.55 2.33 -2.82
CA GLN A 71 -8.93 1.83 -2.90
C GLN A 71 -9.01 0.56 -3.76
N ASP A 72 -10.04 -0.24 -3.52
CA ASP A 72 -10.36 -1.40 -4.36
C ASP A 72 -11.05 -1.00 -5.70
N ASP A 73 -11.42 -2.01 -6.47
CA ASP A 73 -12.15 -1.91 -7.74
C ASP A 73 -13.51 -1.21 -7.61
N LYS A 74 -14.09 -1.17 -6.40
CA LYS A 74 -15.35 -0.52 -6.03
C LYS A 74 -15.17 0.84 -5.35
N GLN A 75 -13.95 1.38 -5.30
CA GLN A 75 -13.60 2.64 -4.62
C GLN A 75 -13.76 2.59 -3.09
N LYS A 76 -13.80 1.39 -2.50
CA LYS A 76 -13.76 1.23 -1.04
C LYS A 76 -12.34 1.55 -0.57
N PRO A 77 -12.15 2.44 0.43
CA PRO A 77 -10.82 2.76 0.92
C PRO A 77 -10.21 1.55 1.63
N LEU A 78 -9.04 1.13 1.16
CA LEU A 78 -8.19 0.08 1.73
C LEU A 78 -7.18 0.66 2.70
N ALA A 79 -6.58 1.81 2.35
CA ALA A 79 -5.62 2.49 3.20
C ALA A 79 -5.50 3.97 2.91
N GLU A 80 -5.01 4.72 3.88
CA GLU A 80 -4.80 6.16 3.78
C GLU A 80 -3.45 6.53 4.41
N LEU A 81 -2.62 7.23 3.65
CA LEU A 81 -1.42 7.92 4.11
C LEU A 81 -1.68 9.42 4.09
N SER A 82 -1.26 10.13 5.13
CA SER A 82 -1.41 11.58 5.22
C SER A 82 -0.19 12.25 5.86
N ALA A 83 -0.15 13.59 5.74
CA ALA A 83 0.98 14.43 6.13
C ALA A 83 2.27 14.14 5.35
N LEU A 84 2.11 13.73 4.09
CA LEU A 84 3.19 13.49 3.15
C LEU A 84 3.75 14.81 2.61
N LYS A 85 4.97 14.73 2.07
CA LYS A 85 5.63 15.81 1.31
C LYS A 85 6.44 15.18 0.18
N ILE A 86 5.74 14.51 -0.72
CA ILE A 86 6.37 13.77 -1.83
C ILE A 86 6.28 14.64 -3.08
N ASP A 87 7.39 14.75 -3.83
CA ASP A 87 7.36 15.40 -5.14
C ASP A 87 6.52 14.56 -6.11
N ALA A 88 5.60 15.20 -6.83
CA ALA A 88 4.64 14.49 -7.66
C ALA A 88 5.28 13.79 -8.87
N ALA A 89 6.41 14.29 -9.37
CA ALA A 89 7.13 13.65 -10.46
C ALA A 89 7.91 12.42 -9.96
N GLU A 90 8.54 12.53 -8.79
CA GLU A 90 9.18 11.40 -8.12
C GLU A 90 8.16 10.29 -7.81
N PHE A 91 7.01 10.65 -7.22
CA PHE A 91 5.92 9.71 -6.95
C PHE A 91 5.46 8.97 -8.21
N HIS A 92 5.21 9.70 -9.31
CA HIS A 92 4.77 9.09 -10.55
C HIS A 92 5.83 8.12 -11.08
N ALA A 93 7.10 8.51 -11.11
CA ALA A 93 8.19 7.66 -11.55
C ALA A 93 8.29 6.38 -10.71
N THR A 94 8.24 6.50 -9.38
CA THR A 94 8.25 5.35 -8.45
C THR A 94 7.06 4.44 -8.67
N LEU A 95 5.86 4.98 -8.86
CA LEU A 95 4.66 4.19 -9.07
C LEU A 95 4.73 3.37 -10.37
N ILE A 96 5.38 3.90 -11.41
CA ILE A 96 5.53 3.20 -12.69
C ILE A 96 6.64 2.15 -12.62
N ASP A 97 7.76 2.48 -11.98
CA ASP A 97 8.92 1.60 -11.92
C ASP A 97 8.73 0.45 -10.93
N SER A 98 8.11 0.74 -9.77
CA SER A 98 8.04 -0.18 -8.63
C SER A 98 6.62 -0.57 -8.23
N GLY A 99 5.59 -0.07 -8.92
CA GLY A 99 4.20 -0.29 -8.52
C GLY A 99 3.87 0.37 -7.17
N ILE A 100 2.95 -0.23 -6.42
CA ILE A 100 2.53 0.29 -5.10
C ILE A 100 3.45 -0.13 -3.95
N HIS A 101 4.43 -1.02 -4.18
CA HIS A 101 5.24 -1.60 -3.09
C HIS A 101 5.93 -0.55 -2.22
N PRO A 102 6.58 0.51 -2.76
CA PRO A 102 7.21 1.52 -1.90
C PRO A 102 6.20 2.26 -1.00
N LEU A 103 4.93 2.34 -1.41
CA LEU A 103 3.86 2.91 -0.59
C LEU A 103 3.46 1.96 0.53
N VAL A 104 3.38 0.67 0.23
CA VAL A 104 3.15 -0.38 1.23
C VAL A 104 4.30 -0.39 2.26
N ASP A 105 5.55 -0.30 1.81
CA ASP A 105 6.71 -0.21 2.70
C ASP A 105 6.62 1.03 3.61
N LEU A 106 6.25 2.18 3.05
CA LEU A 106 6.00 3.41 3.82
C LEU A 106 4.86 3.26 4.84
N MET A 107 3.85 2.45 4.52
CA MET A 107 2.72 2.19 5.41
C MET A 107 3.11 1.34 6.62
N PHE A 108 4.10 0.47 6.43
CA PHE A 108 4.54 -0.53 7.40
C PHE A 108 5.98 -0.30 7.88
N ALA A 109 6.51 0.93 7.77
CA ALA A 109 7.85 1.30 8.21
C ALA A 109 7.93 1.62 9.73
N GLY A 110 6.92 1.25 10.51
CA GLY A 110 6.80 1.57 11.94
C GLY A 110 6.69 0.33 12.82
N ASN A 111 6.59 0.51 14.14
CA ASN A 111 6.25 -0.60 15.03
C ASN A 111 4.73 -0.82 14.99
N ASP A 112 4.29 -1.74 14.15
CA ASP A 112 2.91 -1.93 13.76
C ASP A 112 2.24 -3.08 14.52
N LYS A 113 0.90 -3.03 14.56
CA LYS A 113 0.06 -4.10 15.09
C LYS A 113 -0.82 -4.61 13.99
N ILE A 114 -0.48 -5.78 13.46
CA ILE A 114 -1.12 -6.37 12.29
C ILE A 114 -1.98 -7.55 12.74
N SER A 115 -3.14 -7.74 12.12
CA SER A 115 -4.00 -8.89 12.40
C SER A 115 -4.56 -9.43 11.09
N SER A 116 -4.39 -10.74 10.85
CA SER A 116 -4.94 -11.38 9.66
C SER A 116 -6.47 -11.50 9.75
N SER A 117 -7.11 -11.71 8.61
CA SER A 117 -8.50 -12.12 8.56
C SER A 117 -8.62 -13.62 8.90
N ALA A 118 -9.85 -14.11 9.10
CA ALA A 118 -10.09 -15.54 9.32
C ALA A 118 -9.94 -16.42 8.05
N PHE A 119 -9.77 -15.79 6.88
CA PHE A 119 -9.64 -16.40 5.56
C PHE A 119 -8.18 -16.40 5.11
N ASN A 120 -7.92 -16.97 3.93
CA ASN A 120 -6.58 -16.94 3.37
C ASN A 120 -6.12 -15.48 3.21
N THR A 121 -4.96 -15.15 3.76
CA THR A 121 -4.48 -13.77 3.85
C THR A 121 -3.01 -13.73 3.44
N SER A 122 -2.61 -12.74 2.63
CA SER A 122 -1.19 -12.41 2.42
C SER A 122 -0.86 -11.15 3.22
N ILE A 123 0.20 -11.21 4.03
CA ILE A 123 0.61 -10.15 4.96
C ILE A 123 2.06 -9.77 4.72
N TYR A 124 2.33 -8.47 4.76
CA TYR A 124 3.69 -7.90 4.83
C TYR A 124 3.79 -7.04 6.10
N SER A 125 4.78 -7.30 6.96
CA SER A 125 4.97 -6.53 8.21
C SER A 125 5.73 -5.22 8.03
N GLY A 126 6.57 -5.12 7.01
CA GLY A 126 7.43 -3.96 6.79
C GLY A 126 8.55 -3.83 7.81
N ALA A 127 9.20 -2.67 7.86
CA ALA A 127 10.34 -2.44 8.75
C ALA A 127 9.86 -1.90 10.10
N GLY A 128 10.34 -2.44 11.21
CA GLY A 128 9.86 -2.06 12.53
C GLY A 128 10.02 -3.18 13.55
N ASN A 129 9.58 -2.97 14.77
CA ASN A 129 9.36 -4.09 15.71
C ASN A 129 7.85 -4.31 15.80
N ASP A 130 7.35 -5.19 14.95
CA ASP A 130 5.94 -5.43 14.71
C ASP A 130 5.36 -6.50 15.63
N VAL A 131 4.04 -6.43 15.81
CA VAL A 131 3.26 -7.47 16.47
C VAL A 131 2.19 -7.96 15.52
N VAL A 132 2.41 -9.15 14.95
CA VAL A 132 1.49 -9.77 14.00
C VAL A 132 0.68 -10.85 14.70
N ARG A 133 -0.66 -10.79 14.55
CA ARG A 133 -1.60 -11.81 15.02
C ARG A 133 -2.22 -12.53 13.84
N PHE A 134 -2.00 -13.83 13.74
CA PHE A 134 -2.69 -14.66 12.77
C PHE A 134 -4.04 -15.11 13.36
N ALA A 135 -5.14 -14.63 12.78
CA ALA A 135 -6.50 -14.98 13.15
C ALA A 135 -7.06 -16.07 12.22
N GLY A 136 -7.73 -17.06 12.80
CA GLY A 136 -8.65 -17.93 12.07
C GLY A 136 -8.06 -19.18 11.43
N ARG A 137 -8.72 -19.64 10.35
CA ARG A 137 -8.59 -21.00 9.79
C ARG A 137 -8.00 -21.05 8.38
N GLY A 138 -7.79 -19.89 7.76
CA GLY A 138 -7.22 -19.79 6.41
C GLY A 138 -5.70 -19.93 6.42
N TYR A 139 -5.14 -20.26 5.26
CA TYR A 139 -3.71 -20.24 5.01
C TYR A 139 -3.20 -18.79 5.00
N VAL A 140 -2.15 -18.50 5.77
CA VAL A 140 -1.52 -17.19 5.76
C VAL A 140 -0.17 -17.29 5.06
N GLU A 141 -0.01 -16.48 4.02
CA GLU A 141 1.30 -16.18 3.43
C GLU A 141 1.82 -14.91 4.10
N PHE A 142 2.92 -15.03 4.84
CA PHE A 142 3.47 -13.89 5.58
C PHE A 142 4.93 -13.64 5.18
N ILE A 143 5.18 -12.42 4.73
CA ILE A 143 6.50 -11.89 4.42
C ILE A 143 6.90 -10.95 5.56
N ASP A 144 7.93 -11.36 6.28
CA ASP A 144 8.49 -10.55 7.35
C ASP A 144 9.40 -9.46 6.80
N GLY A 145 9.26 -8.22 7.28
CA GLY A 145 10.24 -7.17 7.01
C GLY A 145 11.30 -7.08 8.11
N GLN A 146 12.02 -5.96 8.15
CA GLN A 146 13.19 -5.83 9.03
C GLN A 146 12.81 -5.41 10.46
N GLY A 147 13.16 -6.23 11.45
CA GLY A 147 13.35 -5.80 12.83
C GLY A 147 13.18 -6.93 13.85
N ASN A 148 12.74 -6.60 15.07
CA ASN A 148 12.51 -7.59 16.13
C ASN A 148 11.02 -7.84 16.31
N ASP A 149 10.47 -8.57 15.35
CA ASP A 149 9.05 -8.82 15.22
C ASP A 149 8.57 -9.93 16.13
N ARG A 150 7.30 -9.84 16.53
CA ARG A 150 6.64 -10.81 17.40
C ARG A 150 5.39 -11.38 16.75
N TYR A 151 5.41 -12.70 16.61
CA TYR A 151 4.31 -13.48 16.07
C TYR A 151 3.44 -14.08 17.15
N ILE A 152 2.14 -13.97 16.95
CA ILE A 152 1.13 -14.70 17.72
C ILE A 152 0.42 -15.61 16.71
N GLY A 153 0.84 -16.88 16.72
CA GLY A 153 0.34 -17.95 15.85
C GLY A 153 -1.16 -18.17 15.96
N SER A 154 -1.72 -18.72 14.88
CA SER A 154 -3.06 -19.31 14.90
C SER A 154 -3.00 -20.75 15.46
N ALA A 155 -4.12 -21.46 15.51
CA ALA A 155 -4.15 -22.86 15.92
C ALA A 155 -3.71 -23.85 14.80
N LEU A 156 -3.22 -23.36 13.66
CA LEU A 156 -2.92 -24.14 12.44
C LEU A 156 -1.51 -23.86 11.89
N ASN A 157 -1.21 -24.45 10.72
CA ASN A 157 0.06 -24.33 10.00
C ASN A 157 0.17 -22.96 9.32
N ASP A 158 0.86 -22.03 9.96
CA ASP A 158 1.25 -20.74 9.38
C ASP A 158 2.61 -20.91 8.66
N GLU A 159 2.77 -20.38 7.44
CA GLU A 159 4.05 -20.32 6.72
C GLU A 159 4.63 -18.92 6.85
N ILE A 160 5.83 -18.82 7.44
CA ILE A 160 6.51 -17.55 7.69
C ILE A 160 7.79 -17.55 6.86
N ASP A 161 7.88 -16.64 5.90
CA ASP A 161 9.13 -16.34 5.21
C ASP A 161 9.82 -15.15 5.89
N ASN A 162 11.01 -15.39 6.42
CA ASN A 162 11.84 -14.40 7.11
C ASN A 162 13.16 -14.11 6.38
N THR A 163 13.22 -14.35 5.07
CA THR A 163 14.48 -14.27 4.30
C THR A 163 14.80 -12.90 3.70
N VAL A 164 14.13 -11.83 4.14
CA VAL A 164 14.26 -10.47 3.58
C VAL A 164 15.42 -9.67 4.19
#